data_AF-A0A929H9V5-F1
#
_entry.id   AF-A0A929H9V5-F1
#
_cell.length_a   1.000
_cell.length_b   1.000
_cell.length_c   1.000
_cell.angle_alpha   90.00
_cell.angle_beta   90.00
_cell.angle_gamma   90.00
#
_symmetry.space_group_name_H-M   'P 1'
#
loop_
_entity.id
_entity.type
_entity.pdbx_description
1 polymer ?
#
loop_
_entity_poly.entity_id
_entity_poly.type
_entity_poly.pdbx_seq_one_letter_code
_entity_poly.pdbx_strand_id
1 'polypeptide(L)'
;DLKDKEAAEVLAEAIANPEYELIQTSLVAACWQNDLSYGKHITTFVDVVVSGDYSAAIEAFTVIEEAVGDLKQEERTALVRSLKSKLKQVDEQKKALFVELVKATETY
;
A
#
# COMPACT_ATOMS: atom_id res chain seq x y z
N ASP A 1 9.15 -1.26 18.17
CA ASP A 1 10.57 -1.43 18.54
C ASP A 1 11.48 -0.83 17.44
N LEU A 2 12.82 -0.77 17.62
CA LEU A 2 13.73 -0.41 16.52
C LEU A 2 13.77 -1.53 15.47
N LYS A 3 13.73 -2.79 15.92
CA LYS A 3 13.73 -3.97 15.06
C LYS A 3 12.51 -4.03 14.13
N ASP A 4 11.35 -3.64 14.65
CA ASP A 4 10.10 -3.57 13.87
C ASP A 4 10.21 -2.58 12.70
N LYS A 5 10.90 -1.44 12.92
CA LYS A 5 11.11 -0.43 11.88
C LYS A 5 12.06 -0.92 10.80
N GLU A 6 13.16 -1.55 11.20
CA GLU A 6 14.11 -2.16 10.26
C GLU A 6 13.45 -3.27 9.43
N ALA A 7 12.61 -4.11 10.06
CA ALA A 7 11.87 -5.16 9.36
C ALA A 7 10.86 -4.59 8.35
N ALA A 8 10.12 -3.54 8.73
CA ALA A 8 9.16 -2.89 7.83
C ALA A 8 9.86 -2.24 6.62
N GLU A 9 11.03 -1.63 6.84
CA GLU A 9 11.86 -1.04 5.78
C GLU A 9 12.37 -2.12 4.81
N VAL A 10 12.93 -3.22 5.32
CA VAL A 10 13.41 -4.35 4.50
C VAL A 10 12.29 -4.95 3.65
N LEU A 11 11.10 -5.12 4.20
CA LEU A 11 9.95 -5.65 3.46
C LEU A 11 9.47 -4.66 2.38
N ALA A 12 9.40 -3.37 2.70
CA ALA A 12 9.02 -2.34 1.74
C ALA A 12 10.03 -2.24 0.58
N GLU A 13 11.32 -2.34 0.85
CA GLU A 13 12.37 -2.37 -0.17
C GLU A 13 12.25 -3.62 -1.05
N ALA A 14 11.98 -4.78 -0.46
CA ALA A 14 11.78 -6.02 -1.21
C ALA A 14 10.56 -5.94 -2.13
N ILE A 15 9.45 -5.38 -1.68
CA ILE A 15 8.23 -5.19 -2.49
C ILE A 15 8.48 -4.27 -3.69
N ALA A 16 9.32 -3.24 -3.51
CA ALA A 16 9.66 -2.28 -4.56
C ALA A 16 10.74 -2.79 -5.53
N ASN A 17 11.45 -3.88 -5.21
CA ASN A 17 12.51 -4.42 -6.04
C ASN A 17 11.95 -5.30 -7.17
N PRO A 18 12.20 -4.98 -8.45
CA PRO A 18 11.76 -5.79 -9.59
C PRO A 18 12.26 -7.24 -9.57
N GLU A 19 13.39 -7.53 -8.91
CA GLU A 19 13.89 -8.91 -8.77
C GLU A 19 12.93 -9.82 -8.00
N TYR A 20 12.05 -9.24 -7.17
CA TYR A 20 11.07 -9.96 -6.37
C TYR A 20 9.63 -9.86 -6.91
N GLU A 21 9.45 -9.37 -8.15
CA GLU A 21 8.13 -9.21 -8.77
C GLU A 21 7.30 -10.51 -8.74
N LEU A 22 7.93 -11.65 -9.02
CA LEU A 22 7.27 -12.97 -9.01
C LEU A 22 6.72 -13.39 -7.65
N ILE A 23 7.20 -12.81 -6.55
CA ILE A 23 6.77 -13.10 -5.18
C ILE A 23 6.14 -11.88 -4.50
N GLN A 24 5.89 -10.78 -5.23
CA GLN A 24 5.41 -9.52 -4.67
C GLN A 24 4.10 -9.71 -3.88
N THR A 25 3.15 -10.47 -4.43
CA THR A 25 1.88 -10.78 -3.74
C THR A 25 2.11 -11.45 -2.39
N SER A 26 3.04 -12.41 -2.32
CA SER A 26 3.38 -13.09 -1.06
C SER A 26 4.07 -12.17 -0.06
N LEU A 27 4.94 -11.26 -0.54
CA LEU A 27 5.60 -10.26 0.31
C LEU A 27 4.58 -9.28 0.92
N VAL A 28 3.64 -8.80 0.12
CA VAL A 28 2.60 -7.87 0.58
C VAL A 28 1.64 -8.57 1.55
N ALA A 29 1.23 -9.80 1.26
CA ALA A 29 0.40 -10.59 2.17
C ALA A 29 1.10 -10.83 3.53
N ALA A 30 2.41 -11.05 3.52
CA ALA A 30 3.19 -11.20 4.75
C ALA A 30 3.25 -9.91 5.58
N CYS A 31 3.12 -8.73 4.95
CA CYS A 31 3.09 -7.45 5.65
C CYS A 31 1.83 -7.29 6.50
N TRP A 32 0.67 -7.65 5.96
CA TRP A 32 -0.57 -7.66 6.75
C TRP A 32 -0.53 -8.68 7.91
N GLN A 33 0.18 -9.80 7.74
CA GLN A 33 0.21 -10.88 8.74
C GLN A 33 1.17 -10.63 9.92
N ASN A 34 2.00 -9.58 9.87
CA ASN A 34 3.11 -9.40 10.80
C ASN A 34 2.95 -8.26 11.81
N ASP A 35 1.79 -7.58 11.84
CA ASP A 35 1.44 -6.47 12.74
C ASP A 35 2.48 -5.31 12.76
N LEU A 36 3.31 -5.17 11.72
CA LEU A 36 4.25 -4.06 11.61
C LEU A 36 3.56 -2.80 11.08
N SER A 37 4.00 -1.63 11.53
CA SER A 37 3.50 -0.35 11.03
C SER A 37 4.20 0.05 9.73
N TYR A 38 3.42 0.22 8.67
CA TYR A 38 3.91 0.59 7.34
C TYR A 38 3.59 2.03 6.92
N GLY A 39 3.09 2.89 7.82
CA GLY A 39 2.69 4.26 7.48
C GLY A 39 3.78 5.06 6.75
N LYS A 40 5.06 4.88 7.13
CA LYS A 40 6.20 5.52 6.46
C LYS A 40 6.50 4.99 5.05
N HIS A 41 6.05 3.77 4.76
CA HIS A 41 6.28 3.06 3.51
C HIS A 41 4.99 2.93 2.67
N ILE A 42 3.94 3.66 3.04
CA ILE A 42 2.61 3.55 2.42
C ILE A 42 2.63 3.74 0.89
N THR A 43 3.54 4.57 0.38
CA THR A 43 3.72 4.81 -1.05
C THR A 43 4.11 3.53 -1.81
N THR A 44 4.91 2.65 -1.21
CA THR A 44 5.25 1.35 -1.80
C THR A 44 4.00 0.53 -2.08
N PHE A 45 3.07 0.47 -1.12
CA PHE A 45 1.82 -0.27 -1.28
C PHE A 45 0.88 0.41 -2.27
N VAL A 46 0.83 1.75 -2.31
CA VAL A 46 0.08 2.48 -3.35
C VAL A 46 0.55 2.10 -4.74
N ASP A 47 1.86 1.99 -4.95
CA ASP A 47 2.42 1.58 -6.23
C ASP A 47 2.02 0.13 -6.58
N VAL A 48 1.98 -0.79 -5.60
CA VAL A 48 1.44 -2.15 -5.81
C VAL A 48 -0.02 -2.11 -6.26
N VAL A 49 -0.89 -1.31 -5.64
CA VAL A 49 -2.30 -1.23 -6.08
C VAL A 49 -2.38 -0.72 -7.53
N VAL A 50 -1.52 0.22 -7.92
CA VAL A 50 -1.50 0.78 -9.28
C VAL A 50 -0.96 -0.19 -10.32
N SER A 51 0.22 -0.79 -10.09
CA SER A 51 0.95 -1.55 -11.12
C SER A 51 0.94 -3.07 -10.93
N GLY A 52 0.71 -3.57 -9.71
CA GLY A 52 0.69 -5.00 -9.41
C GLY A 52 -0.53 -5.72 -9.99
N ASP A 53 -0.54 -7.05 -9.91
CA ASP A 53 -1.73 -7.81 -10.32
C ASP A 53 -2.91 -7.57 -9.37
N TYR A 54 -4.09 -8.08 -9.74
CA TYR A 54 -5.31 -7.89 -8.94
C TYR A 54 -5.19 -8.45 -7.52
N SER A 55 -4.48 -9.58 -7.34
CA SER A 55 -4.30 -10.20 -6.03
C SER A 55 -3.37 -9.36 -5.14
N ALA A 56 -2.24 -8.91 -5.68
CA ALA A 56 -1.31 -8.02 -5.00
C ALA A 56 -1.99 -6.71 -4.59
N ALA A 57 -2.86 -6.18 -5.45
CA ALA A 57 -3.61 -4.96 -5.17
C ALA A 57 -4.59 -5.12 -4.00
N ILE A 58 -5.21 -6.28 -3.82
CA ILE A 58 -6.10 -6.57 -2.69
C ILE A 58 -5.31 -6.63 -1.38
N GLU A 59 -4.18 -7.34 -1.36
CA GLU A 59 -3.32 -7.41 -0.17
C GLU A 59 -2.79 -6.02 0.20
N ALA A 60 -2.34 -5.25 -0.80
CA ALA A 60 -1.83 -3.90 -0.60
C ALA A 60 -2.93 -2.94 -0.12
N PHE A 61 -4.17 -3.11 -0.58
CA PHE A 61 -5.30 -2.35 -0.06
C PHE A 61 -5.43 -2.53 1.46
N THR A 62 -5.41 -3.77 1.95
CA THR A 62 -5.59 -4.06 3.38
C THR A 62 -4.44 -3.46 4.20
N VAL A 63 -3.21 -3.57 3.74
CA VAL A 63 -2.05 -2.95 4.41
C VAL A 63 -2.18 -1.42 4.46
N ILE A 64 -2.66 -0.79 3.38
CA ILE A 64 -2.88 0.66 3.35
C ILE A 64 -3.98 1.05 4.34
N GLU A 65 -5.11 0.33 4.36
CA GLU A 65 -6.24 0.64 5.24
C GLU A 65 -5.83 0.66 6.73
N GLU A 66 -4.99 -0.29 7.15
CA GLU A 66 -4.41 -0.29 8.49
C GLU A 66 -3.40 0.86 8.67
N ALA A 67 -2.43 0.99 7.76
CA ALA A 67 -1.34 1.95 7.85
C ALA A 67 -1.81 3.42 7.80
N VAL A 68 -2.99 3.70 7.22
CA VAL A 68 -3.60 5.03 7.22
C VAL A 68 -3.89 5.52 8.64
N GLY A 69 -4.19 4.62 9.59
CA GLY A 69 -4.42 4.98 10.98
C GLY A 69 -3.20 5.57 11.69
N ASP A 70 -2.00 5.24 11.22
CA ASP A 70 -0.74 5.76 11.77
C ASP A 70 -0.35 7.13 11.20
N LEU A 71 -0.99 7.57 10.12
CA LEU A 71 -0.68 8.82 9.46
C LEU A 71 -1.28 10.03 10.16
N LYS A 72 -0.55 11.15 10.18
CA LYS A 72 -1.11 12.45 10.53
C LYS A 72 -2.08 12.93 9.47
N GLN A 73 -2.98 13.84 9.83
CA GLN A 73 -4.00 14.37 8.92
C GLN A 73 -3.41 15.00 7.63
N GLU A 74 -2.26 15.66 7.74
CA GLU A 74 -1.54 16.24 6.60
C GLU A 74 -1.03 15.14 5.65
N GLU A 75 -0.51 14.05 6.21
CA GLU A 75 -0.01 12.89 5.46
C GLU A 75 -1.17 12.15 4.79
N ARG A 76 -2.31 11.98 5.48
CA ARG A 76 -3.54 11.41 4.88
C ARG A 76 -4.07 12.26 3.74
N THR A 77 -4.09 13.59 3.92
CA THR A 77 -4.52 14.52 2.87
C THR A 77 -3.61 14.44 1.63
N ALA A 78 -2.30 14.32 1.85
CA ALA A 78 -1.33 14.13 0.77
C ALA A 78 -1.52 12.78 0.06
N LEU A 79 -1.78 11.71 0.82
CA LEU A 79 -2.07 10.38 0.29
C LEU A 79 -3.33 10.36 -0.59
N VAL A 80 -4.44 10.91 -0.11
CA VAL A 80 -5.70 11.02 -0.90
C VAL A 80 -5.46 11.77 -2.21
N ARG A 81 -4.70 12.88 -2.16
CA ARG A 81 -4.36 13.64 -3.37
C ARG A 81 -3.53 12.79 -4.34
N SER A 82 -2.53 12.06 -3.83
CA SER A 82 -1.70 11.15 -4.61
C SER A 82 -2.55 10.07 -5.28
N LEU A 83 -3.42 9.39 -4.53
CA LEU A 83 -4.32 8.36 -5.04
C LEU A 83 -5.20 8.91 -6.17
N LYS A 84 -5.90 10.03 -5.95
CA LYS A 84 -6.75 10.66 -6.97
C LYS A 84 -6.00 10.99 -8.26
N SER A 85 -4.73 11.40 -8.16
CA SER A 85 -3.88 11.67 -9.33
C SER A 85 -3.49 10.40 -10.10
N LYS A 86 -3.36 9.27 -9.41
CA LYS A 86 -2.98 7.96 -9.96
C LYS A 86 -4.16 7.18 -10.55
N LEU A 87 -5.42 7.57 -10.27
CA LEU A 87 -6.63 6.88 -10.76
C LEU A 87 -6.64 6.61 -12.28
N LYS A 88 -6.04 7.50 -13.08
CA LYS A 88 -5.96 7.34 -14.55
C LYS A 88 -4.95 6.28 -15.00
N GLN A 89 -4.03 5.87 -14.13
CA GLN A 89 -2.98 4.87 -14.39
C GLN A 89 -3.44 3.45 -14.05
N VAL A 90 -4.54 3.33 -13.31
CA VAL A 90 -5.11 2.06 -12.87
C VAL A 90 -5.91 1.45 -14.01
N ASP A 91 -5.65 0.18 -14.32
CA ASP A 91 -6.43 -0.57 -15.30
C ASP A 91 -7.91 -0.72 -14.89
N GLU A 92 -8.76 -0.99 -15.88
CA GLU A 92 -10.22 -1.12 -15.66
C GLU A 92 -10.60 -2.15 -14.60
N GLN A 93 -9.85 -3.25 -14.48
CA GLN A 93 -10.18 -4.31 -13.54
C GLN A 93 -10.00 -3.85 -12.09
N LYS A 94 -9.00 -3.02 -11.82
CA LYS A 94 -8.70 -2.49 -10.48
C LYS A 94 -9.36 -1.16 -10.15
N LYS A 95 -10.01 -0.48 -11.10
CA LYS A 95 -10.61 0.85 -10.84
C LYS A 95 -11.61 0.85 -9.69
N ALA A 96 -12.46 -0.16 -9.59
CA ALA A 96 -13.45 -0.23 -8.51
C ALA A 96 -12.76 -0.34 -7.14
N LEU A 97 -11.77 -1.22 -7.01
CA LEU A 97 -10.94 -1.37 -5.81
C LEU A 97 -10.23 -0.06 -5.46
N PHE A 98 -9.63 0.60 -6.45
CA PHE A 98 -8.89 1.83 -6.24
C PHE A 98 -9.79 3.01 -5.82
N VAL A 99 -11.00 3.10 -6.37
CA VAL A 99 -12.00 4.09 -5.93
C VAL A 99 -12.40 3.84 -4.48
N GLU A 100 -12.56 2.58 -4.09
CA GLU A 100 -12.86 2.23 -2.70
C GLU A 100 -11.70 2.60 -1.77
N LEU A 101 -10.46 2.41 -2.22
CA LEU A 101 -9.27 2.79 -1.44
C LEU A 101 -9.23 4.28 -1.15
N VAL A 102 -9.56 5.11 -2.15
CA VAL A 102 -9.66 6.56 -1.98
C VAL A 102 -10.70 6.89 -0.92
N LYS A 103 -11.89 6.28 -0.95
CA LYS A 103 -12.96 6.54 0.02
C LYS A 103 -12.59 6.08 1.43
N ALA A 104 -12.02 4.88 1.56
CA ALA A 104 -11.57 4.33 2.84
C ALA A 104 -10.54 5.28 3.48
N THR A 105 -9.58 5.77 2.69
CA THR A 105 -8.57 6.74 3.15
C THR A 105 -9.17 8.09 3.54
N GLU A 106 -10.22 8.55 2.86
CA GLU A 106 -10.92 9.82 3.17
C GLU A 106 -11.77 9.75 4.45
N THR A 107 -12.21 8.56 4.84
CA THR A 107 -13.14 8.36 5.97
C THR A 107 -12.41 8.26 7.32
N TYR A 108 -11.07 8.18 7.31
CA TYR A 108 -10.19 7.98 8.46
C TYR A 108 -9.75 9.28 9.15
#